data_AF-F1A2P2-F1
#
_entry.id   AF-F1A2P2-F1
#
_cell.length_a   1.000
_cell.length_b   1.000
_cell.length_c   1.000
_cell.angle_alpha   90.00
_cell.angle_beta   90.00
_cell.angle_gamma   90.00
#
_symmetry.space_group_name_H-M   'P 1'
#
loop_
_entity.id
_entity.type
_entity.pdbx_description
1 polymer ?
#
loop_
_entity_poly.entity_id
_entity_poly.type
_entity_poly.pdbx_seq_one_letter_code
_entity_poly.pdbx_strand_id
1 'polypeptide(L)'
;MLKYLLGLILVLQLTNSAFGHLCLFDPPQRNPNWAVPIDSGDNACFRVRGNCGNVTSGAPVAIYNAGSTINVFFQQNYNHWYAENPGFLDISISYDGDNGDFTLLSPQIDDYNAWDMVTQTNYTVPVSLPNKPCKNCVLRVRYICNNPAEPNFTQCSDIAII
;
A
#
# COMPACT_ATOMS: atom_id res chain seq x y z
N MET A 1 -13.48 38.31 24.28
CA MET A 1 -14.00 37.27 23.37
C MET A 1 -13.00 36.92 22.26
N LEU A 2 -12.36 37.88 21.58
CA LEU A 2 -11.40 37.62 20.49
C LEU A 2 -10.18 36.73 20.87
N LYS A 3 -9.67 36.83 22.11
CA LYS A 3 -8.54 36.02 22.60
C LYS A 3 -8.83 34.52 22.73
N TYR A 4 -10.08 34.16 23.05
CA TYR A 4 -10.49 32.75 23.18
C TYR A 4 -10.75 32.11 21.82
N LEU A 5 -11.14 32.90 20.82
CA LEU A 5 -11.35 32.44 19.43
C LEU A 5 -10.02 32.06 18.75
N LEU A 6 -8.95 32.84 18.98
CA LEU A 6 -7.60 32.55 18.49
C LEU A 6 -7.02 31.26 19.10
N GLY A 7 -7.27 31.03 20.39
CA GLY A 7 -6.87 29.78 21.06
C GLY A 7 -7.59 28.55 20.51
N LEU A 8 -8.89 28.68 20.19
CA LEU A 8 -9.68 27.58 19.61
C LEU A 8 -9.19 27.21 18.19
N ILE A 9 -8.88 28.20 17.36
CA ILE A 9 -8.37 27.98 15.99
C ILE A 9 -7.00 27.29 16.01
N LEU A 10 -6.13 27.61 16.98
CA LEU A 10 -4.82 26.98 17.12
C LEU A 10 -4.91 25.50 17.55
N VAL A 11 -5.88 25.15 18.41
CA VAL A 11 -6.12 23.75 18.84
C VAL A 11 -6.73 22.91 17.72
N LEU A 12 -7.54 23.50 16.85
CA LEU A 12 -8.14 22.82 15.69
C LEU A 12 -7.16 22.53 14.54
N GLN A 13 -5.96 23.12 14.53
CA GLN A 13 -4.93 22.83 13.52
C GLN A 13 -4.00 21.66 13.89
N LEU A 14 -4.16 21.06 15.08
CA LEU A 14 -3.32 19.95 15.55
C LEU A 14 -3.81 18.56 15.10
N THR A 15 -4.87 18.46 14.30
CA THR A 15 -5.39 17.17 13.80
C THR A 15 -4.96 16.86 12.37
N ASN A 16 -3.77 17.28 11.96
CA ASN A 16 -3.13 16.70 10.77
C ASN A 16 -2.46 15.40 11.19
N SER A 17 -3.29 14.37 11.35
CA SER A 17 -2.77 13.01 11.38
C SER A 17 -2.24 12.70 9.99
N ALA A 18 -0.94 12.92 9.78
CA ALA A 18 -0.23 12.43 8.61
C ALA A 18 -0.21 10.91 8.73
N PHE A 19 -1.20 10.28 8.11
CA PHE A 19 -1.49 8.87 8.27
C PHE A 19 -1.10 8.15 7.02
N GLY A 20 0.01 7.41 7.02
CA GLY A 20 0.27 6.26 6.16
C GLY A 20 1.72 6.21 5.70
N HIS A 21 2.18 5.20 4.95
CA HIS A 21 1.65 4.97 3.61
C HIS A 21 2.44 3.86 2.90
N LEU A 22 1.74 2.89 2.29
CA LEU A 22 2.32 1.95 1.34
C LEU A 22 1.84 2.35 -0.04
N CYS A 23 2.71 2.70 -0.98
CA CYS A 23 2.35 3.14 -2.33
C CYS A 23 2.75 2.08 -3.35
N LEU A 24 1.83 1.63 -4.21
CA LEU A 24 2.14 0.71 -5.31
C LEU A 24 2.21 1.50 -6.62
N PHE A 25 3.38 1.52 -7.23
CA PHE A 25 3.70 2.34 -8.39
C PHE A 25 3.59 1.58 -9.71
N ASP A 26 4.03 0.32 -9.76
CA ASP A 26 3.92 -0.53 -10.95
C ASP A 26 3.64 -1.99 -10.57
N PRO A 27 2.56 -2.62 -11.08
CA PRO A 27 1.49 -1.98 -11.83
C PRO A 27 0.79 -0.90 -10.97
N PRO A 28 0.31 0.21 -11.57
CA PRO A 28 -0.22 1.33 -10.80
C PRO A 28 -1.35 0.93 -9.85
N GLN A 29 -1.27 1.35 -8.59
CA GLN A 29 -2.38 1.17 -7.67
C GLN A 29 -3.66 1.84 -8.18
N ARG A 30 -4.81 1.42 -7.63
CA ARG A 30 -6.08 2.11 -7.85
C ARG A 30 -6.02 3.55 -7.37
N ASN A 31 -6.52 4.47 -8.19
CA ASN A 31 -6.58 5.91 -7.95
C ASN A 31 -5.24 6.51 -7.47
N PRO A 32 -4.17 6.43 -8.28
CA PRO A 32 -2.89 7.02 -7.95
C PRO A 32 -3.01 8.54 -8.08
N ASN A 33 -3.09 9.24 -6.95
CA ASN A 33 -3.30 10.69 -6.91
C ASN A 33 -2.39 11.35 -5.88
N TRP A 34 -1.11 11.44 -6.21
CA TRP A 34 -0.07 12.07 -5.40
C TRP A 34 0.71 13.10 -6.23
N ALA A 35 1.37 14.03 -5.55
CA ALA A 35 2.27 14.98 -6.19
C ALA A 35 3.62 14.32 -6.56
N VAL A 36 4.38 14.95 -7.46
CA VAL A 36 5.76 14.56 -7.77
C VAL A 36 6.69 15.73 -7.45
N PRO A 37 7.66 15.58 -6.51
CA PRO A 37 7.93 14.38 -5.73
C PRO A 37 6.81 14.04 -4.74
N ILE A 38 6.67 12.76 -4.41
CA ILE A 38 5.73 12.29 -3.40
C ILE A 38 6.29 12.59 -2.00
N ASP A 39 5.48 13.20 -1.14
CA ASP A 39 5.89 13.47 0.24
C ASP A 39 5.83 12.19 1.08
N SER A 40 6.64 12.12 2.14
CA SER A 40 6.48 11.06 3.15
C SER A 40 5.17 11.29 3.88
N GLY A 41 4.35 10.25 4.02
CA GLY A 41 3.01 10.40 4.57
C GLY A 41 1.96 10.89 3.57
N ASP A 42 2.11 10.67 2.25
CA ASP A 42 1.13 11.12 1.24
C ASP A 42 -0.17 10.31 1.20
N ASN A 43 -1.30 10.95 1.57
CA ASN A 43 -2.66 10.40 1.68
C ASN A 43 -3.10 9.33 0.64
N ALA A 44 -2.56 9.39 -0.58
CA ALA A 44 -2.91 8.42 -1.63
C ALA A 44 -2.53 6.98 -1.30
N CYS A 45 -1.48 6.77 -0.50
CA CYS A 45 -1.05 5.44 -0.08
C CYS A 45 -1.61 4.92 1.29
N PHE A 46 -2.58 5.61 1.91
CA PHE A 46 -3.14 5.23 3.22
C PHE A 46 -4.43 4.50 3.02
N ARG A 47 -4.25 3.20 2.88
CA ARG A 47 -5.31 2.28 2.47
C ARG A 47 -5.39 1.15 3.48
N VAL A 48 -6.18 1.42 4.52
CA VAL A 48 -6.24 0.61 5.74
C VAL A 48 -7.54 -0.19 5.90
N ARG A 49 -8.49 -0.02 4.97
CA ARG A 49 -9.82 -0.64 5.04
C ARG A 49 -9.95 -1.77 4.02
N GLY A 50 -10.24 -2.99 4.50
CA GLY A 50 -10.38 -4.15 3.64
C GLY A 50 -9.09 -4.52 2.91
N ASN A 51 -9.18 -5.38 1.90
CA ASN A 51 -8.01 -5.88 1.17
C ASN A 51 -7.40 -4.87 0.19
N CYS A 52 -8.13 -3.81 -0.17
CA CYS A 52 -7.75 -2.83 -1.19
C CYS A 52 -8.05 -1.39 -0.78
N GLY A 53 -7.97 -1.07 0.51
CA GLY A 53 -8.19 0.28 1.01
C GLY A 53 -9.59 0.86 0.83
N ASN A 54 -10.60 0.01 0.57
CA ASN A 54 -11.95 0.41 0.19
C ASN A 54 -12.00 1.28 -1.08
N VAL A 55 -11.05 1.06 -1.99
CA VAL A 55 -11.02 1.71 -3.30
C VAL A 55 -11.69 0.81 -4.32
N THR A 56 -12.72 1.33 -5.00
CA THR A 56 -13.49 0.61 -6.02
C THR A 56 -12.58 0.04 -7.11
N SER A 57 -12.80 -1.22 -7.47
CA SER A 57 -12.13 -1.89 -8.58
C SER A 57 -12.45 -1.22 -9.92
N GLY A 58 -11.45 -1.13 -10.79
CA GLY A 58 -11.57 -0.61 -12.15
C GLY A 58 -11.30 -1.67 -13.22
N ALA A 59 -11.09 -1.19 -14.45
CA ALA A 59 -10.56 -2.01 -15.53
C ALA A 59 -9.06 -2.33 -15.26
N PRO A 60 -8.54 -3.45 -15.80
CA PRO A 60 -7.12 -3.77 -15.71
C PRO A 60 -6.24 -2.62 -16.22
N VAL A 61 -5.27 -2.20 -15.41
CA VAL A 61 -4.28 -1.18 -15.77
C VAL A 61 -3.01 -1.77 -16.40
N ALA A 62 -2.83 -3.09 -16.27
CA ALA A 62 -1.73 -3.83 -16.87
C ALA A 62 -2.19 -5.22 -17.33
N ILE A 63 -1.52 -5.75 -18.36
CA ILE A 63 -1.77 -7.07 -18.95
C ILE A 63 -0.45 -7.82 -19.01
N TYR A 64 -0.43 -9.05 -18.48
CA TYR A 64 0.74 -9.90 -18.44
C TYR A 64 0.45 -11.28 -19.04
N ASN A 65 1.49 -11.99 -19.46
CA ASN A 65 1.35 -13.39 -19.90
C ASN A 65 1.33 -14.33 -18.69
N ALA A 66 0.50 -15.37 -18.74
CA ALA A 66 0.51 -16.43 -17.73
C ALA A 66 1.89 -17.08 -17.60
N GLY A 67 2.32 -17.35 -16.36
CA GLY A 67 3.63 -17.94 -16.08
C GLY A 67 4.83 -16.99 -16.20
N SER A 68 4.63 -15.72 -16.53
CA SER A 68 5.73 -14.74 -16.60
C SER A 68 6.22 -14.30 -15.23
N THR A 69 7.46 -13.80 -15.18
CA THR A 69 7.95 -13.01 -14.05
C THR A 69 7.70 -11.53 -14.35
N ILE A 70 7.11 -10.82 -13.39
CA ILE A 70 6.93 -9.36 -13.45
C ILE A 70 7.69 -8.70 -12.31
N ASN A 71 8.10 -7.45 -12.50
CA ASN A 71 8.58 -6.62 -11.41
C ASN A 71 7.40 -5.84 -10.82
N VAL A 72 7.26 -5.91 -9.50
CA VAL A 72 6.33 -5.04 -8.77
C VAL A 72 7.14 -3.95 -8.09
N PHE A 73 6.85 -2.71 -8.45
CA PHE A 73 7.50 -1.53 -7.91
C PHE A 73 6.57 -0.82 -6.93
N PHE A 74 7.01 -0.69 -5.69
CA PHE A 74 6.25 -0.04 -4.63
C PHE A 74 7.19 0.69 -3.67
N GLN A 75 6.62 1.56 -2.85
CA GLN A 75 7.33 2.33 -1.84
C GLN A 75 6.65 2.15 -0.50
N GLN A 76 7.43 1.76 0.51
CA GLN A 76 7.07 2.05 1.90
C GLN A 76 7.32 3.55 2.10
N ASN A 77 6.26 4.34 1.97
CA ASN A 77 6.32 5.81 1.96
C ASN A 77 6.43 6.39 3.38
N TYR A 78 5.99 5.62 4.36
CA TYR A 78 6.23 5.84 5.78
C TYR A 78 6.22 4.49 6.49
N ASN A 79 7.07 4.35 7.49
CA ASN A 79 7.30 3.11 8.20
C ASN A 79 6.53 3.12 9.54
N HIS A 80 6.11 1.95 10.04
CA HIS A 80 5.46 1.81 11.35
C HIS A 80 6.10 0.65 12.13
N TRP A 81 7.42 0.54 12.03
CA TRP A 81 8.21 -0.55 12.59
C TRP A 81 8.00 -0.66 14.10
N TYR A 82 7.87 -1.90 14.56
CA TYR A 82 7.62 -2.23 15.94
C TYR A 82 8.70 -3.19 16.43
N ALA A 83 9.48 -2.76 17.42
CA ALA A 83 10.68 -3.48 17.85
C ALA A 83 10.36 -4.85 18.45
N GLU A 84 9.29 -4.94 19.23
CA GLU A 84 8.88 -6.14 19.96
C GLU A 84 8.30 -7.22 19.04
N ASN A 85 7.71 -6.81 17.92
CA ASN A 85 7.17 -7.72 16.91
C ASN A 85 7.25 -7.05 15.53
N PRO A 86 8.40 -7.14 14.84
CA PRO A 86 8.58 -6.51 13.54
C PRO A 86 7.54 -6.98 12.52
N GLY A 87 7.17 -6.04 11.64
CA GLY A 87 6.25 -6.28 10.55
C GLY A 87 6.89 -6.98 9.35
N PHE A 88 6.13 -7.03 8.26
CA PHE A 88 6.63 -7.45 6.95
C PHE A 88 5.81 -6.84 5.82
N LEU A 89 6.38 -6.86 4.62
CA LEU A 89 5.69 -6.53 3.37
C LEU A 89 5.52 -7.79 2.51
N ASP A 90 4.42 -7.87 1.76
CA ASP A 90 4.17 -8.96 0.84
C ASP A 90 3.47 -8.52 -0.45
N ILE A 91 3.58 -9.35 -1.48
CA ILE A 91 2.83 -9.25 -2.74
C ILE A 91 1.98 -10.50 -2.89
N SER A 92 0.70 -10.32 -3.16
CA SER A 92 -0.26 -11.40 -3.36
C SER A 92 -1.23 -11.11 -4.51
N ILE A 93 -1.90 -12.14 -5.03
CA ILE A 93 -2.89 -12.02 -6.10
C ILE A 93 -4.20 -12.70 -5.72
N SER A 94 -5.33 -12.07 -6.04
CA SER A 94 -6.65 -12.68 -6.00
C SER A 94 -7.24 -12.80 -7.41
N TYR A 95 -7.88 -13.93 -7.67
CA TYR A 95 -8.59 -14.20 -8.93
C TYR A 95 -10.08 -13.88 -8.85
N ASP A 96 -10.61 -13.67 -7.64
CA ASP A 96 -12.04 -13.51 -7.36
C ASP A 96 -12.35 -12.11 -6.79
N GLY A 97 -11.53 -11.12 -7.17
CA GLY A 97 -11.66 -9.73 -6.74
C GLY A 97 -11.20 -9.46 -5.31
N ASP A 98 -11.62 -8.33 -4.75
CA ASP A 98 -11.12 -7.80 -3.46
C ASP A 98 -11.42 -8.70 -2.27
N ASN A 99 -12.50 -9.48 -2.32
CA ASN A 99 -12.93 -10.36 -1.23
C ASN A 99 -12.59 -11.84 -1.50
N GLY A 100 -11.87 -12.10 -2.60
CA GLY A 100 -11.38 -13.43 -2.93
C GLY A 100 -10.17 -13.86 -2.10
N ASP A 101 -9.78 -15.11 -2.28
CA ASP A 101 -8.56 -15.63 -1.66
C ASP A 101 -7.32 -15.03 -2.33
N PHE A 102 -6.40 -14.54 -1.49
CA PHE A 102 -5.12 -14.00 -1.93
C PHE A 102 -4.02 -15.04 -1.84
N THR A 103 -3.44 -15.39 -2.98
CA THR A 103 -2.26 -16.26 -3.07
C THR A 103 -1.00 -15.41 -3.00
N LEU A 104 -0.10 -15.75 -2.08
CA LEU A 104 1.20 -15.09 -1.94
C LEU A 104 2.08 -15.34 -3.18
N LEU A 105 2.67 -14.28 -3.72
CA LEU A 105 3.55 -14.32 -4.91
C LEU A 105 5.02 -14.02 -4.59
N SER A 106 5.30 -13.34 -3.48
CA SER A 106 6.66 -13.01 -3.03
C SER A 106 6.99 -13.74 -1.72
N PRO A 107 8.28 -13.94 -1.40
CA PRO A 107 8.70 -14.06 -0.02
C PRO A 107 8.22 -12.84 0.79
N GLN A 108 8.04 -13.01 2.09
CA GLN A 108 7.86 -11.87 2.99
C GLN A 108 9.15 -11.05 3.01
N ILE A 109 9.00 -9.73 2.99
CA ILE A 109 10.10 -8.76 3.07
C ILE A 109 10.07 -8.21 4.49
N ASP A 110 11.14 -8.44 5.24
CA ASP A 110 11.22 -8.01 6.63
C ASP A 110 11.11 -6.48 6.72
N ASP A 111 10.28 -6.03 7.66
CA ASP A 111 10.23 -4.62 8.03
C ASP A 111 11.46 -4.26 8.87
N TYR A 112 11.83 -2.98 8.89
CA TYR A 112 13.07 -2.54 9.52
C TYR A 112 12.92 -1.17 10.19
N ASN A 113 13.80 -0.89 11.14
CA ASN A 113 13.84 0.41 11.82
C ASN A 113 14.41 1.49 10.90
N ALA A 114 13.52 2.18 10.19
CA ALA A 114 13.86 3.36 9.41
C ALA A 114 13.96 4.60 10.32
N TRP A 115 14.97 5.45 10.14
CA TRP A 115 15.18 6.66 10.95
C TRP A 115 13.93 7.52 11.05
N ASP A 116 13.44 7.71 12.28
CA ASP A 116 12.20 8.40 12.63
C ASP A 116 10.97 7.96 11.82
N MET A 117 11.04 6.79 11.18
CA MET A 117 10.01 6.18 10.34
C MET A 117 9.57 6.99 9.11
N VAL A 118 10.14 8.17 8.88
CA VAL A 118 9.85 9.07 7.73
C VAL A 118 10.61 8.71 6.46
N THR A 119 11.44 7.67 6.50
CA THR A 119 12.24 7.27 5.32
C THR A 119 11.33 6.62 4.29
N GLN A 120 11.41 7.12 3.05
CA GLN A 120 10.74 6.52 1.90
C GLN A 120 11.64 5.44 1.27
N THR A 121 11.17 4.20 1.28
CA THR A 121 11.95 3.07 0.77
C THR A 121 11.29 2.43 -0.42
N ASN A 122 12.01 2.43 -1.53
CA ASN A 122 11.57 1.89 -2.80
C ASN A 122 11.97 0.42 -2.92
N TYR A 123 11.02 -0.42 -3.32
CA TYR A 123 11.20 -1.84 -3.54
C TYR A 123 10.86 -2.18 -4.98
N THR A 124 11.74 -2.95 -5.62
CA THR A 124 11.46 -3.61 -6.89
C THR A 124 11.57 -5.11 -6.66
N VAL A 125 10.44 -5.81 -6.69
CA VAL A 125 10.37 -7.22 -6.31
C VAL A 125 9.93 -8.05 -7.52
N PRO A 126 10.77 -8.99 -8.00
CA PRO A 126 10.35 -9.91 -9.04
C PRO A 126 9.39 -10.95 -8.46
N VAL A 127 8.22 -11.11 -9.08
CA VAL A 127 7.23 -12.14 -8.71
C VAL A 127 6.84 -12.98 -9.92
N SER A 128 6.72 -14.29 -9.71
CA SER A 128 6.26 -15.22 -10.75
C SER A 128 4.75 -15.31 -10.73
N LEU A 129 4.11 -14.90 -11.82
CA LEU A 129 2.68 -15.07 -12.00
C LEU A 129 2.35 -16.55 -12.23
N PRO A 130 1.29 -17.09 -11.60
CA PRO A 130 0.85 -18.45 -11.87
C PRO A 130 0.46 -18.64 -13.34
N ASN A 131 0.56 -19.86 -13.84
CA ASN A 131 0.06 -20.23 -15.17
C ASN A 131 -1.48 -20.36 -15.17
N LYS A 132 -2.18 -19.29 -14.80
CA LYS A 132 -3.63 -19.21 -14.66
C LYS A 132 -4.12 -17.86 -15.22
N PRO A 133 -4.83 -17.84 -16.36
CA PRO A 133 -5.34 -16.61 -16.94
C PRO A 133 -6.47 -16.00 -16.10
N CYS A 134 -6.59 -14.67 -16.11
CA CYS A 134 -7.66 -13.91 -15.48
C CYS A 134 -7.91 -12.60 -16.21
N LYS A 135 -9.18 -12.26 -16.41
CA LYS A 135 -9.56 -10.99 -17.07
C LYS A 135 -9.52 -9.80 -16.11
N ASN A 136 -9.83 -10.01 -14.84
CA ASN A 136 -9.89 -8.98 -13.80
C ASN A 136 -9.41 -9.60 -12.47
N CYS A 137 -8.10 -9.74 -12.32
CA CYS A 137 -7.47 -10.18 -11.08
C CYS A 137 -6.87 -8.99 -10.35
N VAL A 138 -6.70 -9.16 -9.04
CA VAL A 138 -6.26 -8.10 -8.14
C VAL A 138 -4.88 -8.45 -7.62
N LEU A 139 -3.87 -7.68 -8.02
CA LEU A 139 -2.55 -7.74 -7.41
C LEU A 139 -2.55 -6.80 -6.20
N ARG A 140 -2.08 -7.30 -5.06
CA ARG A 140 -2.04 -6.55 -3.80
C ARG A 140 -0.62 -6.50 -3.26
N VAL A 141 -0.17 -5.32 -2.87
CA VAL A 141 0.95 -5.14 -1.95
C VAL A 141 0.39 -4.86 -0.57
N ARG A 142 0.94 -5.49 0.46
CA ARG A 142 0.50 -5.32 1.85
C ARG A 142 1.69 -5.05 2.75
N TYR A 143 1.49 -4.15 3.71
CA TYR A 143 2.40 -3.91 4.82
C TYR A 143 1.67 -4.26 6.10
N ILE A 144 2.13 -5.33 6.75
CA ILE A 144 1.70 -5.72 8.09
C ILE A 144 2.70 -5.12 9.07
N CYS A 145 2.35 -4.04 9.77
CA CYS A 145 3.30 -3.35 10.65
C CYS A 145 3.47 -4.05 12.01
N ASN A 146 2.49 -4.86 12.42
CA ASN A 146 2.42 -5.52 13.73
C ASN A 146 2.45 -4.59 14.96
N ASN A 147 2.49 -3.27 14.77
CA ASN A 147 2.34 -2.29 15.82
C ASN A 147 0.87 -2.23 16.27
N PRO A 148 0.54 -2.53 17.55
CA PRO A 148 -0.84 -2.55 18.03
C PRO A 148 -1.53 -1.18 18.01
N ALA A 149 -0.76 -0.09 17.89
CA ALA A 149 -1.29 1.27 17.78
C ALA A 149 -1.57 1.69 16.33
N GLU A 150 -1.17 0.90 15.34
CA GLU A 150 -1.23 1.26 13.93
C GLU A 150 -2.02 0.23 13.10
N PRO A 151 -2.67 0.67 12.01
CA PRO A 151 -3.31 -0.24 11.08
C PRO A 151 -2.29 -0.91 10.14
N ASN A 152 -2.75 -1.95 9.44
CA ASN A 152 -2.04 -2.49 8.29
C ASN A 152 -2.44 -1.74 7.01
N PHE A 153 -1.54 -1.72 6.03
CA PHE A 153 -1.72 -0.95 4.79
C PHE A 153 -1.76 -1.89 3.60
N THR A 154 -2.66 -1.62 2.64
CA THR A 154 -2.88 -2.47 1.47
C THR A 154 -3.08 -1.62 0.22
N GLN A 155 -2.33 -1.89 -0.85
CA GLN A 155 -2.58 -1.31 -2.16
C GLN A 155 -2.96 -2.39 -3.14
N CYS A 156 -3.93 -2.10 -4.00
CA CYS A 156 -4.33 -3.01 -5.05
C CYS A 156 -4.15 -2.37 -6.41
N SER A 157 -3.80 -3.19 -7.39
CA SER A 157 -3.83 -2.90 -8.82
C SER A 157 -4.71 -3.94 -9.50
N ASP A 158 -5.60 -3.47 -10.39
CA ASP A 158 -6.39 -4.34 -11.25
C ASP A 158 -5.54 -4.73 -12.46
N ILE A 159 -5.36 -6.03 -12.70
CA ILE A 159 -4.54 -6.55 -13.79
C ILE A 159 -5.27 -7.65 -14.56
N ALA A 160 -4.77 -7.97 -15.75
CA ALA A 160 -5.16 -9.13 -16.52
C ALA A 160 -3.96 -10.05 -16.76
N ILE A 161 -4.23 -11.35 -16.79
CA ILE A 161 -3.29 -12.39 -17.18
C ILE A 161 -3.88 -13.13 -18.38
N ILE A 162 -3.15 -13.16 -19.49
CA ILE A 162 -3.55 -13.80 -20.75
C ILE A 162 -2.75 -15.07 -21.03
#